data_AF-A0A2J7R7C9-F1
#
_entry.id   AF-A0A2J7R7C9-F1
#
_cell.length_a   1.000
_cell.length_b   1.000
_cell.length_c   1.000
_cell.angle_alpha   90.00
_cell.angle_beta   90.00
_cell.angle_gamma   90.00
#
_symmetry.space_group_name_H-M   'P 1'
#
loop_
_entity.id
_entity.type
_entity.pdbx_description
1 polymer ?
#
loop_
_entity_poly.entity_id
_entity_poly.type
_entity_poly.pdbx_seq_one_letter_code
_entity_poly.pdbx_strand_id
1 'polypeptide(L)'
;MIINPAKSKTVCFTRARATNLLNYSLWDIVIPEASSCKYLGIILRSDLGWADQVNYAAKFAHHKNDSNWETLTRHREIARICALFKAYTGERAWEAIGDRLERPCYLSRVDHDRKIISRKQKTDIGKYSFVNRTIQLWNQLPADALGALSYKPSNFRKKVRKAINKAKLKGGII
;
A
#
# COMPACT_ATOMS: atom_id res chain seq x y z
N MET A 1 33.74 -12.64 -20.93
CA MET A 1 33.02 -12.88 -19.66
C MET A 1 33.94 -13.64 -18.73
N ILE A 2 34.19 -13.14 -17.51
CA ILE A 2 35.09 -13.79 -16.54
C ILE A 2 34.20 -14.52 -15.52
N ILE A 3 34.34 -15.85 -15.42
CA ILE A 3 33.58 -16.69 -14.48
C ILE A 3 34.44 -16.91 -13.22
N ASN A 4 33.84 -16.83 -12.03
CA ASN A 4 34.52 -17.10 -10.77
C ASN A 4 34.13 -18.51 -10.25
N PRO A 5 35.02 -19.52 -10.36
CA PRO A 5 34.72 -20.89 -9.95
C PRO A 5 34.46 -21.00 -8.45
N ALA A 6 35.21 -20.25 -7.63
CA ALA A 6 35.11 -20.30 -6.16
C ALA A 6 33.77 -19.78 -5.60
N LYS A 7 33.04 -18.97 -6.38
CA LYS A 7 31.68 -18.50 -6.02
C LYS A 7 30.57 -19.29 -6.71
N SER A 8 30.93 -20.21 -7.60
CA SER A 8 29.97 -21.01 -8.35
C SER A 8 29.45 -22.14 -7.47
N LYS A 9 28.21 -22.56 -7.74
CA LYS A 9 27.56 -23.69 -7.07
C LYS A 9 26.86 -24.53 -8.11
N THR A 10 26.88 -25.84 -7.93
CA THR A 10 26.14 -26.79 -8.75
C THR A 10 24.86 -27.18 -8.04
N VAL A 11 23.75 -27.17 -8.76
CA VAL A 11 22.44 -27.63 -8.26
C VAL A 11 21.92 -28.63 -9.27
N CYS A 12 21.65 -29.85 -8.83
CA CYS A 12 21.12 -30.91 -9.67
C CYS A 12 19.58 -30.94 -9.57
N PHE A 13 18.91 -31.01 -10.72
CA PHE A 13 17.46 -31.16 -10.80
C PHE A 13 17.16 -32.56 -11.34
N THR A 14 16.85 -33.50 -10.46
CA THR A 14 16.51 -34.87 -10.86
C THR A 14 15.35 -35.42 -10.05
N ARG A 15 14.53 -36.25 -10.70
CA ARG A 15 13.46 -37.03 -10.05
C ARG A 15 13.87 -38.47 -9.78
N ALA A 16 15.09 -38.86 -10.17
CA ALA A 16 15.59 -40.21 -9.96
C ALA A 16 15.86 -40.46 -8.47
N ARG A 17 15.48 -41.64 -7.97
CA ARG A 17 15.73 -42.04 -6.57
C ARG A 17 17.20 -42.32 -6.28
N ALA A 18 17.98 -42.70 -7.30
CA ALA A 18 19.42 -42.84 -7.21
C ALA A 18 20.07 -41.57 -7.76
N THR A 19 20.61 -40.74 -6.87
CA THR A 19 21.42 -39.57 -7.23
C THR A 19 22.87 -39.99 -7.33
N ASN A 20 23.41 -40.03 -8.55
CA ASN A 20 24.85 -40.11 -8.72
C ASN A 20 25.44 -38.76 -8.32
N LEU A 21 26.39 -38.73 -7.37
CA LEU A 21 27.16 -37.53 -7.07
C LEU A 21 27.99 -37.17 -8.31
N LEU A 22 27.60 -36.09 -8.99
CA LEU A 22 28.33 -35.56 -10.12
C LEU A 22 29.29 -34.49 -9.60
N ASN A 23 30.58 -34.83 -9.58
CA ASN A 23 31.64 -33.89 -9.24
C ASN A 23 32.02 -33.09 -10.49
N TYR A 24 31.63 -31.82 -10.51
CA TYR A 24 32.02 -30.89 -11.56
C TYR A 24 33.25 -30.09 -11.10
N SER A 25 34.30 -30.06 -11.93
CA SER A 25 35.44 -29.17 -11.73
C SER A 25 35.49 -28.11 -12.82
N LEU A 26 35.92 -26.91 -12.44
CA LEU A 26 36.15 -25.82 -13.38
C LEU A 26 37.46 -25.13 -12.98
N TRP A 27 38.44 -25.14 -13.88
CA TRP A 27 39.80 -24.62 -13.65
C TRP A 27 40.46 -25.29 -12.43
N ASP A 28 40.40 -26.62 -12.39
CA ASP A 28 40.92 -27.47 -11.30
C ASP A 28 40.31 -27.20 -9.91
N ILE A 29 39.25 -26.39 -9.84
CA ILE A 29 38.47 -26.15 -8.63
C ILE A 29 37.20 -26.99 -8.70
N VAL A 30 37.01 -27.89 -7.74
CA VAL A 30 35.76 -28.65 -7.60
C VAL A 30 34.65 -27.70 -7.13
N ILE A 31 33.56 -27.65 -7.88
CA ILE A 31 32.41 -26.82 -7.55
C ILE A 31 31.55 -27.57 -6.51
N PRO A 32 31.24 -26.94 -5.37
CA PRO A 32 30.43 -27.57 -4.34
C PRO A 32 28.97 -27.72 -4.80
N GLU A 33 28.39 -28.90 -4.57
CA GLU A 33 26.97 -29.15 -4.77
C GLU A 33 26.14 -28.46 -3.67
N ALA A 34 25.02 -27.87 -4.07
CA ALA A 34 24.06 -27.22 -3.18
C ALA A 34 22.64 -27.71 -3.45
N SER A 35 21.87 -27.91 -2.39
CA SER A 35 20.45 -28.29 -2.47
C SER A 35 19.54 -27.11 -2.85
N SER A 36 20.01 -25.88 -2.68
CA SER A 36 19.29 -24.68 -3.10
C SER A 36 20.24 -23.54 -3.48
N CYS A 37 19.83 -22.74 -4.46
CA CYS A 37 20.53 -21.52 -4.83
C CYS A 37 19.53 -20.42 -5.21
N LYS A 38 19.91 -19.16 -4.97
CA LYS A 38 19.13 -18.01 -5.42
C LYS A 38 19.71 -17.50 -6.73
N TYR A 39 18.89 -17.42 -7.76
CA TYR A 39 19.27 -16.89 -9.07
C TYR A 39 18.24 -15.89 -9.55
N LEU A 40 18.68 -14.66 -9.85
CA LEU A 40 17.82 -13.56 -10.33
C LEU A 40 16.54 -13.31 -9.51
N GLY A 41 16.60 -13.54 -8.19
CA GLY A 41 15.45 -13.35 -7.29
C GLY A 41 14.54 -14.56 -7.12
N ILE A 42 14.83 -15.67 -7.79
CA ILE A 42 14.12 -16.95 -7.65
C ILE A 42 14.99 -17.91 -6.84
N ILE A 43 14.38 -18.61 -5.89
CA ILE A 43 15.01 -19.70 -5.15
C ILE A 43 14.78 -20.99 -5.94
N LEU A 44 15.87 -21.56 -6.44
CA LEU A 44 15.88 -22.86 -7.11
C LEU A 44 16.29 -23.92 -6.08
N ARG A 45 15.50 -24.98 -5.94
CA ARG A 45 15.83 -26.15 -5.10
C ARG A 45 16.02 -27.38 -5.97
N SER A 46 16.91 -28.28 -5.56
CA SER A 46 17.17 -29.55 -6.24
C SER A 46 15.94 -30.45 -6.34
N ASP A 47 15.05 -30.37 -5.34
CA ASP A 47 13.77 -31.09 -5.30
C ASP A 47 12.65 -30.43 -6.13
N LEU A 48 12.94 -29.31 -6.80
CA LEU A 48 11.96 -28.47 -7.53
C LEU A 48 10.77 -28.03 -6.64
N GLY A 49 10.95 -28.05 -5.32
CA GLY A 49 9.96 -27.60 -4.36
C GLY A 49 9.79 -26.08 -4.41
N TRP A 50 8.54 -25.62 -4.42
CA TRP A 50 8.21 -24.19 -4.50
C TRP A 50 8.00 -23.54 -3.13
N ALA A 51 7.91 -24.32 -2.06
CA ALA A 51 7.55 -23.82 -0.72
C ALA A 51 8.44 -22.67 -0.26
N ASP A 52 9.77 -22.78 -0.44
CA ASP A 52 10.70 -21.71 -0.04
C ASP A 52 10.53 -20.45 -0.86
N GLN A 53 10.33 -20.57 -2.17
CA GLN A 53 10.09 -19.41 -3.05
C GLN A 53 8.77 -18.72 -2.68
N VAL A 54 7.71 -19.49 -2.44
CA VAL A 54 6.40 -18.97 -2.02
C VAL A 54 6.52 -18.28 -0.66
N ASN A 55 7.17 -18.92 0.31
CA ASN A 55 7.38 -18.36 1.64
C ASN A 55 8.25 -17.09 1.59
N TYR A 56 9.27 -17.06 0.73
CA TYR A 56 10.12 -15.89 0.52
C TYR A 56 9.32 -14.70 -0.05
N ALA A 57 8.49 -14.95 -1.06
CA ALA A 57 7.62 -13.93 -1.64
C ALA A 57 6.53 -13.46 -0.65
N ALA A 58 5.93 -14.39 0.10
CA ALA A 58 4.92 -14.08 1.11
C ALA A 58 5.53 -13.27 2.28
N LYS A 59 6.72 -13.63 2.77
CA LYS A 59 7.44 -12.85 3.80
C LYS A 59 7.66 -11.41 3.35
N PHE A 60 8.04 -11.18 2.10
CA PHE A 60 8.17 -9.82 1.56
C PHE A 60 6.84 -9.04 1.58
N ALA A 61 5.72 -9.73 1.36
CA ALA A 61 4.39 -9.13 1.48
C ALA A 61 4.00 -8.83 2.95
N HIS A 62 4.38 -9.69 3.90
CA HIS A 62 4.00 -9.58 5.32
C HIS A 62 4.94 -8.71 6.17
N HIS A 63 6.23 -8.56 5.81
CA HIS A 63 7.18 -7.65 6.47
C HIS A 63 6.79 -6.16 6.37
N LYS A 64 5.72 -5.87 5.61
CA LYS A 64 5.05 -4.57 5.51
C LYS A 64 4.26 -4.17 6.76
N ASN A 65 3.99 -5.09 7.67
CA ASN A 65 3.19 -4.79 8.87
C ASN A 65 4.01 -4.17 10.02
N ASP A 66 5.31 -4.45 10.12
CA ASP A 66 6.20 -3.92 11.18
C ASP A 66 6.91 -2.63 10.82
N SER A 67 6.81 -2.23 9.55
CA SER A 67 7.42 -1.00 9.08
C SER A 67 6.38 0.11 9.13
N ASN A 68 6.77 1.32 9.55
CA ASN A 68 5.93 2.53 9.69
C ASN A 68 5.19 2.98 8.40
N TRP A 69 5.14 2.14 7.37
CA TRP A 69 4.44 2.36 6.13
C TRP A 69 2.93 2.24 6.33
N GLU A 70 2.23 3.22 5.77
CA GLU A 70 0.78 3.24 5.77
C GLU A 70 0.21 2.07 4.96
N THR A 71 -0.86 1.43 5.45
CA THR A 71 -1.56 0.37 4.72
C THR A 71 -2.11 0.91 3.38
N LEU A 72 -2.30 0.03 2.39
CA LEU A 72 -2.88 0.44 1.10
C LEU A 72 -4.27 1.08 1.27
N THR A 73 -5.06 0.58 2.23
CA THR A 73 -6.34 1.16 2.62
C THR A 73 -6.19 2.62 3.04
N ARG A 74 -5.17 2.91 3.86
CA ARG A 74 -4.81 4.27 4.31
C ARG A 74 -4.42 5.17 3.15
N HIS A 75 -3.58 4.67 2.24
CA HIS A 75 -3.19 5.40 1.04
C HIS A 75 -4.41 5.76 0.18
N ARG A 76 -5.33 4.80 -0.01
CA ARG A 76 -6.58 5.01 -0.75
C ARG A 76 -7.52 5.98 -0.04
N GLU A 77 -7.59 5.97 1.29
CA GLU A 77 -8.33 6.97 2.06
C GLU A 77 -7.80 8.38 1.85
N ILE A 78 -6.48 8.57 2.02
CA ILE A 78 -5.84 9.87 1.82
C ILE A 78 -6.05 10.35 0.37
N ALA A 79 -5.87 9.47 -0.61
CA ALA A 79 -6.07 9.81 -2.02
C ALA A 79 -7.51 10.28 -2.31
N ARG A 80 -8.52 9.60 -1.75
CA ARG A 80 -9.92 9.99 -1.90
C ARG A 80 -10.21 11.36 -1.29
N ILE A 81 -9.73 11.61 -0.07
CA ILE A 81 -9.89 12.91 0.61
C ILE A 81 -9.21 14.02 -0.20
N CYS A 82 -8.02 13.77 -0.75
CA CYS A 82 -7.34 14.73 -1.63
C CYS A 82 -8.10 14.98 -2.93
N ALA A 83 -8.74 13.97 -3.52
CA ALA A 83 -9.59 14.14 -4.69
C ALA A 83 -10.85 14.97 -4.36
N LEU A 84 -11.47 14.73 -3.20
CA LEU A 84 -12.61 15.54 -2.75
C LEU A 84 -12.19 17.00 -2.47
N PHE A 85 -11.00 17.22 -1.91
CA PHE A 85 -10.46 18.57 -1.74
C PHE A 85 -10.34 19.31 -3.07
N LYS A 86 -9.82 18.64 -4.11
CA LYS A 86 -9.71 19.19 -5.46
C LYS A 86 -11.07 19.56 -6.06
N ALA A 87 -12.06 18.69 -5.88
CA ALA A 87 -13.45 18.97 -6.27
C ALA A 87 -14.02 20.16 -5.51
N TYR A 88 -13.79 20.23 -4.20
CA TYR A 88 -14.26 21.31 -3.35
C TYR A 88 -13.61 22.67 -3.70
N THR A 89 -12.34 22.68 -4.10
CA THR A 89 -11.63 23.91 -4.54
C THR A 89 -11.98 24.35 -5.96
N GLY A 90 -12.78 23.58 -6.70
CA GLY A 90 -13.18 23.93 -8.07
C GLY A 90 -12.11 23.65 -9.12
N GLU A 91 -11.26 22.64 -8.95
CA GLU A 91 -10.34 22.22 -10.02
C GLU A 91 -11.15 21.71 -11.22
N ARG A 92 -10.91 22.24 -12.43
CA ARG A 92 -11.73 22.02 -13.64
C ARG A 92 -12.03 20.54 -13.95
N ALA A 93 -11.09 19.64 -13.67
CA ALA A 93 -11.28 18.19 -13.87
C ALA A 93 -12.35 17.57 -12.94
N TRP A 94 -12.76 18.27 -11.89
CA TRP A 94 -13.64 17.80 -10.83
C TRP A 94 -14.93 18.63 -10.71
N GLU A 95 -15.18 19.55 -11.64
CA GLU A 95 -16.31 20.49 -11.63
C GLU A 95 -17.66 19.78 -11.44
N ALA A 96 -17.95 18.76 -12.24
CA ALA A 96 -19.20 18.00 -12.14
C ALA A 96 -19.46 17.34 -10.76
N ILE A 97 -18.40 17.04 -10.00
CA ILE A 97 -18.51 16.56 -8.62
C ILE A 97 -18.63 17.73 -7.66
N GLY A 98 -17.80 18.77 -7.84
CA GLY A 98 -17.79 20.00 -7.05
C GLY A 98 -19.15 20.69 -7.00
N ASP A 99 -19.83 20.83 -8.14
CA ASP A 99 -21.14 21.47 -8.26
C ASP A 99 -22.23 20.76 -7.46
N ARG A 100 -22.04 19.47 -7.17
CA ARG A 100 -22.97 18.66 -6.37
C ARG A 100 -22.68 18.71 -4.87
N LEU A 101 -21.56 19.34 -4.46
CA LEU A 101 -21.19 19.50 -3.06
C LEU A 101 -21.87 20.73 -2.49
N GLU A 102 -22.82 20.49 -1.58
CA GLU A 102 -23.59 21.55 -0.95
C GLU A 102 -23.13 21.75 0.50
N ARG A 103 -23.15 23.02 0.94
CA ARG A 103 -22.90 23.39 2.33
C ARG A 103 -24.18 23.24 3.15
N PRO A 104 -24.13 22.66 4.38
CA PRO A 104 -25.27 22.61 5.27
C PRO A 104 -25.83 24.00 5.59
N CYS A 105 -27.15 24.09 5.74
CA CYS A 105 -27.81 25.30 6.23
C CYS A 105 -27.45 25.64 7.68
N TYR A 106 -27.02 24.64 8.46
CA TYR A 106 -26.65 24.80 9.87
C TYR A 106 -25.36 24.03 10.18
N LEU A 107 -24.53 24.62 11.04
CA LEU A 107 -23.31 24.02 11.59
C LEU A 107 -23.44 23.93 13.11
N SER A 108 -23.22 22.73 13.65
CA SER A 108 -23.08 22.53 15.10
C SER A 108 -21.74 23.10 15.58
N ARG A 109 -21.61 23.35 16.89
CA ARG A 109 -20.35 23.77 17.52
C ARG A 109 -19.20 22.76 17.32
N VAL A 110 -19.53 21.49 17.09
CA VAL A 110 -18.56 20.42 16.82
C VAL A 110 -18.17 20.36 15.34
N ASP A 111 -18.97 20.95 14.46
CA ASP A 111 -18.73 20.94 13.03
C ASP A 111 -17.66 21.97 12.64
N HIS A 112 -16.87 21.63 11.61
CA HIS A 112 -15.97 22.59 11.00
C HIS A 112 -16.66 23.37 9.87
N ASP A 113 -16.18 24.57 9.57
CA ASP A 113 -16.81 25.50 8.61
C ASP A 113 -17.04 24.92 7.20
N ARG A 114 -16.20 23.95 6.81
CA ARG A 114 -16.23 23.28 5.49
C ARG A 114 -16.99 21.96 5.47
N LYS A 115 -17.92 21.76 6.39
CA LYS A 115 -18.75 20.56 6.39
C LYS A 115 -19.52 20.47 5.08
N ILE A 116 -19.60 19.27 4.52
CA ILE A 116 -20.37 18.99 3.31
C ILE A 116 -21.62 18.20 3.69
N ILE A 117 -22.76 18.50 3.06
CA ILE A 117 -24.00 17.75 3.27
C ILE A 117 -23.80 16.27 2.92
N SER A 118 -24.09 15.38 3.86
CA SER A 118 -24.13 13.95 3.61
C SER A 118 -25.49 13.54 3.02
N ARG A 119 -25.49 12.89 1.86
CA ARG A 119 -26.71 12.33 1.27
C ARG A 119 -27.01 10.96 1.89
N LYS A 120 -28.23 10.76 2.37
CA LYS A 120 -28.66 9.44 2.87
C LYS A 120 -28.83 8.48 1.70
N GLN A 121 -28.19 7.32 1.78
CA GLN A 121 -28.28 6.27 0.76
C GLN A 121 -28.82 4.98 1.37
N LYS A 122 -29.78 4.34 0.69
CA LYS A 122 -30.35 3.06 1.13
C LYS A 122 -29.48 1.88 0.73
N THR A 123 -28.96 1.89 -0.50
CA THR A 123 -28.16 0.81 -1.06
C THR A 123 -26.69 0.90 -0.64
N ASP A 124 -26.04 -0.24 -0.52
CA ASP A 124 -24.62 -0.31 -0.19
C ASP A 124 -23.76 0.30 -1.30
N ILE A 125 -24.17 0.15 -2.56
CA ILE A 125 -23.56 0.82 -3.71
C ILE A 125 -23.52 2.34 -3.48
N GLY A 126 -24.63 2.93 -3.04
CA GLY A 126 -24.71 4.35 -2.73
C GLY A 126 -23.85 4.74 -1.53
N LYS A 127 -23.93 3.98 -0.42
CA LYS A 127 -23.18 4.26 0.82
C LYS A 127 -21.67 4.23 0.60
N TYR A 128 -21.18 3.20 -0.10
CA TYR A 128 -19.75 2.98 -0.34
C TYR A 128 -19.24 3.63 -1.63
N SER A 129 -20.09 4.35 -2.36
CA SER A 129 -19.67 5.20 -3.48
C SER A 129 -18.60 6.20 -3.03
N PHE A 130 -17.79 6.63 -4.01
CA PHE A 130 -16.69 7.57 -3.78
C PHE A 130 -17.13 8.81 -2.99
N VAL A 131 -18.21 9.49 -3.41
CA VAL A 131 -18.64 10.76 -2.82
C VAL A 131 -19.13 10.57 -1.39
N ASN A 132 -20.09 9.69 -1.15
CA ASN A 132 -20.71 9.55 0.17
C ASN A 132 -19.73 9.06 1.24
N ARG A 133 -18.91 8.05 0.91
CA ARG A 133 -17.90 7.54 1.84
C ARG A 133 -16.81 8.59 2.12
N THR A 134 -16.46 9.42 1.14
CA THR A 134 -15.43 10.45 1.33
C THR A 134 -15.96 11.66 2.10
N ILE A 135 -17.23 12.05 1.92
CA ILE A 135 -17.87 13.12 2.72
C ILE A 135 -17.94 12.74 4.20
N GLN A 136 -18.25 11.48 4.52
CA GLN A 136 -18.23 10.99 5.91
C GLN A 136 -16.85 11.17 6.55
N LEU A 137 -15.79 10.74 5.86
CA LEU A 137 -14.42 10.90 6.33
C LEU A 137 -14.01 12.38 6.40
N TRP A 138 -14.41 13.19 5.43
CA TRP A 138 -14.13 14.63 5.39
C TRP A 138 -14.72 15.36 6.59
N ASN A 139 -15.98 15.10 6.91
CA ASN A 139 -16.70 15.74 8.01
C ASN A 139 -16.15 15.35 9.40
N GLN A 140 -15.35 14.29 9.49
CA GLN A 140 -14.67 13.85 10.71
C GLN A 140 -13.26 14.46 10.86
N LEU A 141 -12.77 15.21 9.87
CA LEU A 141 -11.45 15.81 9.94
C LEU A 141 -11.45 17.01 10.91
N PRO A 142 -10.36 17.22 11.67
CA PRO A 142 -10.25 18.41 12.50
C PRO A 142 -10.13 19.67 11.63
N ALA A 143 -10.72 20.78 12.09
CA ALA A 143 -10.71 22.07 11.37
C ALA A 143 -9.28 22.51 10.96
N ASP A 144 -8.29 22.29 11.84
CA ASP A 144 -6.87 22.57 11.59
C ASP A 144 -6.30 21.89 10.33
N ALA A 145 -6.78 20.67 10.02
CA ALA A 145 -6.32 19.89 8.88
C ALA A 145 -6.86 20.43 7.55
N LEU A 146 -8.06 21.01 7.57
CA LEU A 146 -8.68 21.63 6.41
C LEU A 146 -8.05 23.00 6.11
N GLY A 147 -7.48 23.70 7.10
CA GLY A 147 -6.68 24.92 6.93
C GLY A 147 -7.40 26.04 6.15
N ALA A 148 -6.71 27.02 5.59
CA ALA A 148 -7.28 28.01 4.64
C ALA A 148 -7.34 27.43 3.20
N LEU A 149 -8.27 27.89 2.35
CA LEU A 149 -8.50 27.34 0.98
C LEU A 149 -7.32 27.51 0.01
N SER A 150 -6.26 28.21 0.42
CA SER A 150 -5.09 28.55 -0.41
C SER A 150 -3.98 27.48 -0.45
N TYR A 151 -4.18 26.29 0.13
CA TYR A 151 -3.11 25.28 0.17
C TYR A 151 -2.95 24.53 -1.16
N LYS A 152 -1.71 24.47 -1.65
CA LYS A 152 -1.30 23.50 -2.68
C LYS A 152 -1.72 22.08 -2.23
N PRO A 153 -2.23 21.21 -3.13
CA PRO A 153 -2.70 19.85 -2.77
C PRO A 153 -1.67 19.00 -2.01
N SER A 154 -0.37 19.22 -2.26
CA SER A 154 0.73 18.54 -1.56
C SER A 154 0.78 18.86 -0.06
N ASN A 155 0.50 20.11 0.33
CA ASN A 155 0.48 20.54 1.72
C ASN A 155 -0.76 20.01 2.44
N PHE A 156 -1.91 20.02 1.75
CA PHE A 156 -3.14 19.42 2.26
C PHE A 156 -2.94 17.92 2.56
N ARG A 157 -2.35 17.17 1.63
CA ARG A 157 -2.04 15.74 1.81
C ARG A 157 -1.20 15.49 3.07
N LYS A 158 -0.18 16.30 3.34
CA LYS A 158 0.66 16.20 4.55
C LYS A 158 -0.14 16.45 5.83
N LYS A 159 -1.02 17.46 5.84
CA LYS A 159 -1.87 17.78 7.00
C LYS A 159 -2.90 16.68 7.29
N VAL A 160 -3.60 16.20 6.27
CA VAL A 160 -4.56 15.09 6.39
C VAL A 160 -3.87 13.85 6.94
N ARG A 161 -2.70 13.50 6.39
CA ARG A 161 -1.88 12.40 6.89
C ARG A 161 -1.55 12.55 8.38
N LYS A 162 -1.08 13.73 8.80
CA LYS A 162 -0.77 14.02 10.21
C LYS A 162 -2.00 13.92 11.10
N ALA A 163 -3.13 14.47 10.66
CA ALA A 163 -4.38 14.48 11.42
C ALA A 163 -4.90 13.06 11.68
N ILE A 164 -4.89 12.21 10.66
CA ILE A 164 -5.44 10.87 10.83
C ILE A 164 -4.47 9.95 11.60
N ASN A 165 -3.15 10.15 11.48
CA ASN A 165 -2.18 9.47 12.34
C ASN A 165 -2.34 9.91 13.81
N LYS A 166 -2.64 11.19 14.07
CA LYS A 166 -2.95 11.70 15.42
C LYS A 166 -4.26 11.11 15.98
N ALA A 167 -5.27 10.90 15.14
CA ALA A 167 -6.52 10.24 15.56
C ALA A 167 -6.28 8.78 16.02
N LYS A 168 -5.38 8.04 15.35
CA LYS A 168 -4.97 6.69 15.76
C LYS A 168 -4.27 6.67 17.12
N LEU A 169 -3.45 7.68 17.43
CA LEU A 169 -2.79 7.79 18.73
C LEU A 169 -3.77 8.11 19.89
N LYS A 170 -4.91 8.74 19.58
CA LYS A 170 -5.96 9.05 20.56
C LYS A 170 -7.02 7.95 20.68
N GLY A 171 -7.21 7.13 19.66
CA GLY A 171 -8.09 5.97 19.63
C GLY A 171 -7.28 4.68 19.49
N GLY A 172 -6.68 4.23 20.59
CA GLY A 172 -6.17 2.87 20.68
C GLY A 172 -7.34 1.89 20.73
N ILE A 173 -7.35 0.93 19.81
CA ILE A 173 -8.07 -0.36 19.85
C ILE A 173 -9.58 -0.26 20.13
N ILE A 174 -10.38 -0.43 19.08
CA ILE A 174 -11.59 -1.24 19.16
C ILE A 174 -11.44 -2.33 18.11
#